data_AF-A0AAD2PX79-F1
#
_entry.id   AF-A0AAD2PX79-F1
#
_cell.length_a   1.000
_cell.length_b   1.000
_cell.length_c   1.000
_cell.angle_alpha   90.00
_cell.angle_beta   90.00
_cell.angle_gamma   90.00
#
_symmetry.space_group_name_H-M   'P 1'
#
loop_
_entity.id
_entity.type
_entity.pdbx_description
1 polymer ?
#
loop_
_entity_poly.entity_id
_entity_poly.type
_entity_poly.pdbx_seq_one_letter_code
_entity_poly.pdbx_strand_id
1 'polypeptide(L)'
;MTAETGTQQDGNNATKASTDVISSAAPPTRDELLDLVRAIKFANSEWSQKQVHTEIVETLSKEVPCLRDVKLNDVKKVWKKAVIAVREAEGNTPISKKKDAKKEGKEDEKTTEDDEEEEEKNESPNADLAKLLEGKTPQVFTVGDASQVYPELAKHYTSSLMAKEIAKIDQEMAKDAKTYVHVSLDVPANKTGQAPNQGLINFQDSSALKSYKKRGGENELEIVKIQKAAPLSETDTTQHPMLVYNHGRSIKTFIHPEPVDVDGGEGDNDNVDDNHDKLNSYDKLAKMIDQSGIGGALGGSGGSKAYFYAFVTPIKKAPGILSIDYTRLAPAQEW
;
A
#
# COMPACT_ATOMS: atom_id res chain seq x y z
N MET A 1 -13.70 50.70 39.93
CA MET A 1 -13.69 49.68 40.99
C MET A 1 -14.89 48.77 40.78
N THR A 2 -14.70 47.71 40.02
CA THR A 2 -15.57 46.53 39.96
C THR A 2 -14.67 45.43 39.43
N ALA A 3 -14.36 44.47 40.29
CA ALA A 3 -13.50 43.34 40.02
C ALA A 3 -14.37 42.19 39.50
N GLU A 4 -14.05 41.65 38.33
CA GLU A 4 -14.58 40.38 37.86
C GLU A 4 -13.42 39.39 37.74
N THR A 5 -13.45 38.42 38.64
CA THR A 5 -12.58 37.25 38.70
C THR A 5 -13.08 36.20 37.70
N GLY A 6 -12.39 36.04 36.58
CA GLY A 6 -12.56 34.93 35.65
C GLY A 6 -11.61 33.79 35.98
N THR A 7 -12.17 32.68 36.47
CA THR A 7 -11.48 31.42 36.74
C THR A 7 -11.03 30.77 35.43
N GLN A 8 -9.73 30.63 35.23
CA GLN A 8 -9.14 29.92 34.09
C GLN A 8 -8.91 28.46 34.51
N GLN A 9 -9.64 27.55 33.86
CA GLN A 9 -9.66 26.12 34.17
C GLN A 9 -8.64 25.42 33.27
N ASP A 10 -7.67 24.76 33.91
CA ASP A 10 -6.68 23.89 33.28
C ASP A 10 -7.34 22.76 32.47
N GLY A 11 -6.88 22.57 31.24
CA GLY A 11 -7.37 21.56 30.31
C GLY A 11 -6.28 20.97 29.44
N ASN A 12 -5.09 20.71 29.99
CA ASN A 12 -4.02 19.98 29.30
C ASN A 12 -4.32 18.48 29.32
N ASN A 13 -5.17 18.00 28.40
CA ASN A 13 -5.30 16.57 28.11
C ASN A 13 -4.44 16.21 26.89
N ALA A 14 -3.12 16.26 27.08
CA ALA A 14 -2.16 15.72 26.14
C ALA A 14 -2.31 14.21 26.12
N THR A 15 -2.99 13.69 25.09
CA THR A 15 -3.08 12.27 24.81
C THR A 15 -1.72 11.80 24.28
N LYS A 16 -0.76 11.60 25.20
CA LYS A 16 0.40 10.75 24.93
C LYS A 16 -0.15 9.36 24.63
N ALA A 17 -0.06 8.91 23.38
CA ALA A 17 -0.19 7.50 23.07
C ALA A 17 0.88 6.78 23.90
N SER A 18 0.45 6.13 24.97
CA SER A 18 1.29 5.28 25.81
C SER A 18 1.80 4.13 24.95
N THR A 19 3.03 4.26 24.47
CA THR A 19 3.85 3.17 23.94
C THR A 19 4.32 2.28 25.09
N ASP A 20 3.44 1.94 26.04
CA ASP A 20 3.69 0.99 27.13
C ASP A 20 3.42 -0.45 26.66
N VAL A 21 3.92 -0.76 25.47
CA VAL A 21 3.65 -2.02 24.79
C VAL A 21 4.90 -2.90 24.93
N ILE A 22 4.76 -3.89 25.82
CA ILE A 22 5.54 -5.14 25.92
C ILE A 22 6.84 -5.05 26.75
N SER A 23 6.69 -4.87 28.06
CA SER A 23 7.67 -5.41 29.03
C SER A 23 7.09 -6.63 29.75
N SER A 24 6.39 -7.50 29.01
CA SER A 24 6.06 -8.81 29.55
C SER A 24 7.33 -9.65 29.53
N ALA A 25 7.89 -9.89 30.72
CA ALA A 25 9.04 -10.77 30.90
C ALA A 25 8.72 -12.26 30.63
N ALA A 26 7.46 -12.58 30.33
CA ALA A 26 7.06 -13.94 30.04
C ALA A 26 7.58 -14.40 28.66
N PRO A 27 8.01 -15.67 28.53
CA PRO A 27 8.37 -16.24 27.25
C PRO A 27 7.15 -16.21 26.30
N PRO A 28 7.37 -15.99 25.00
CA PRO A 28 6.28 -15.91 24.03
C PRO A 28 5.49 -17.21 24.00
N THR A 29 4.17 -17.09 23.93
CA THR A 29 3.31 -18.26 23.79
C THR A 29 3.52 -18.91 22.42
N ARG A 30 3.06 -20.16 22.28
CA ARG A 30 3.24 -20.92 21.04
C ARG A 30 2.57 -20.23 19.84
N ASP A 31 1.39 -19.64 20.04
CA ASP A 31 0.62 -19.02 18.98
C ASP A 31 1.23 -17.67 18.58
N GLU A 32 1.79 -16.92 19.54
CA GLU A 32 2.57 -15.71 19.27
C GLU A 32 3.81 -16.00 18.44
N LEU A 33 4.55 -17.06 18.79
CA LEU A 33 5.71 -17.49 18.02
C LEU A 33 5.31 -17.93 16.60
N LEU A 34 4.13 -18.56 16.44
CA LEU A 34 3.62 -18.96 15.12
C LEU A 34 3.35 -17.73 14.24
N ASP A 35 2.66 -16.72 14.77
CA ASP A 35 2.34 -15.50 14.03
C ASP A 35 3.60 -14.69 13.69
N LEU A 36 4.55 -14.61 14.62
CA LEU A 36 5.85 -13.96 14.38
C LEU A 36 6.63 -14.67 13.25
N VAL A 37 6.71 -16.00 13.30
CA VAL A 37 7.37 -16.80 12.25
C VAL A 37 6.66 -16.62 10.90
N ARG A 38 5.33 -16.54 10.89
CA ARG A 38 4.54 -16.29 9.68
C ARG A 38 4.86 -14.91 9.08
N ALA A 39 4.90 -13.86 9.92
CA ALA A 39 5.22 -12.50 9.47
C ALA A 39 6.64 -12.41 8.88
N ILE A 40 7.65 -12.96 9.56
CA ILE A 40 9.04 -12.94 9.08
C ILE A 40 9.19 -13.74 7.78
N LYS A 41 8.55 -14.92 7.70
CA LYS A 41 8.60 -15.76 6.49
C LYS A 41 7.86 -15.11 5.32
N PHE A 42 6.77 -14.41 5.58
CA PHE A 42 6.05 -13.64 4.57
C PHE A 42 6.91 -12.48 4.03
N ALA A 43 7.58 -11.73 4.92
CA ALA A 43 8.52 -10.69 4.52
C ALA A 43 9.70 -11.27 3.73
N ASN A 44 10.20 -12.46 4.11
CA ASN A 44 11.38 -13.11 3.52
C ASN A 44 11.09 -14.54 3.04
N SER A 45 10.47 -14.66 1.87
CA SER A 45 10.01 -15.94 1.29
C SER A 45 11.13 -16.96 1.10
N GLU A 46 12.36 -16.53 0.91
CA GLU A 46 13.53 -17.39 0.68
C GLU A 46 14.20 -17.87 1.98
N TRP A 47 13.88 -17.26 3.13
CA TRP A 47 14.61 -17.56 4.36
C TRP A 47 14.31 -18.95 4.89
N SER A 48 15.38 -19.64 5.27
CA SER A 48 15.32 -20.93 5.95
C SER A 48 14.84 -20.77 7.41
N GLN A 49 14.40 -21.88 8.01
CA GLN A 49 14.04 -21.94 9.44
C GLN A 49 15.15 -21.40 10.35
N LYS A 50 16.41 -21.66 10.02
CA LYS A 50 17.56 -21.19 10.79
C LYS A 50 17.70 -19.67 10.70
N GLN A 51 17.56 -19.10 9.50
CA GLN A 51 17.64 -17.65 9.30
C GLN A 51 16.51 -16.91 10.03
N VAL A 52 15.29 -17.45 10.02
CA VAL A 52 14.18 -16.87 10.79
C VAL A 52 14.43 -16.95 12.29
N HIS A 53 14.98 -18.06 12.79
CA HIS A 53 15.37 -18.17 14.20
C HIS A 53 16.47 -17.16 14.57
N THR A 54 17.51 -17.02 13.73
CA THR A 54 18.57 -16.02 13.90
C THR A 54 17.99 -14.61 13.97
N GLU A 55 17.07 -14.23 13.07
CA GLU A 55 16.43 -12.92 13.11
C GLU A 55 15.64 -12.67 14.41
N ILE A 56 14.89 -13.67 14.88
CA ILE A 56 14.13 -13.58 16.13
C ILE A 56 15.06 -13.36 17.33
N VAL A 57 16.16 -14.11 17.40
CA VAL A 57 17.07 -14.10 18.55
C VAL A 57 18.08 -12.95 18.50
N GLU A 58 18.55 -12.52 17.33
CA GLU A 58 19.61 -11.51 17.22
C GLU A 58 19.07 -10.10 16.96
N THR A 59 18.01 -9.97 16.15
CA THR A 59 17.46 -8.68 15.75
C THR A 59 16.31 -8.28 16.67
N LEU A 60 15.27 -9.11 16.75
CA LEU A 60 14.05 -8.77 17.49
C LEU A 60 14.24 -8.82 19.01
N SER A 61 15.20 -9.59 19.52
CA SER A 61 15.46 -9.69 20.96
C SER A 61 16.09 -8.43 21.57
N LYS A 62 16.55 -7.49 20.72
CA LYS A 62 17.00 -6.16 21.14
C LYS A 62 15.82 -5.31 21.57
N GLU A 63 14.69 -5.46 20.89
CA GLU A 63 13.44 -4.74 21.16
C GLU A 63 12.59 -5.49 22.19
N VAL A 64 12.55 -6.82 22.10
CA VAL A 64 11.74 -7.70 22.97
C VAL A 64 12.63 -8.74 23.65
N PRO A 65 13.17 -8.45 24.85
CA PRO A 65 14.19 -9.29 25.51
C PRO A 65 13.78 -10.76 25.74
N CYS A 66 12.49 -11.07 25.91
CA CYS A 66 12.01 -12.43 26.13
C CYS A 66 12.19 -13.36 24.91
N LEU A 67 12.48 -12.81 23.72
CA LEU A 67 12.77 -13.59 22.51
C LEU A 67 14.16 -14.25 22.51
N ARG A 68 15.08 -13.85 23.40
CA ARG A 68 16.43 -14.43 23.49
C ARG A 68 16.42 -15.93 23.79
N ASP A 69 15.42 -16.38 24.54
CA ASP A 69 15.32 -17.77 25.00
C ASP A 69 14.57 -18.69 24.02
N VAL A 70 14.11 -18.16 22.88
CA VAL A 70 13.42 -18.94 21.86
C VAL A 70 14.39 -19.94 21.22
N LYS A 71 14.09 -21.23 21.35
CA LYS A 71 14.92 -22.31 20.78
C LYS A 71 14.54 -22.56 19.33
N LEU A 72 15.52 -22.95 18.52
CA LEU A 72 15.31 -23.36 17.13
C LEU A 72 14.26 -24.48 17.00
N ASN A 73 14.16 -25.36 17.99
CA ASN A 73 13.17 -26.44 17.99
C ASN A 73 11.73 -25.93 18.09
N ASP A 74 11.49 -24.82 18.79
CA ASP A 74 10.14 -24.26 18.91
C ASP A 74 9.72 -23.55 17.62
N VAL A 75 10.66 -22.84 16.98
CA VAL A 75 10.49 -22.32 15.61
C VAL A 75 10.17 -23.45 14.62
N LYS A 76 10.90 -24.58 14.68
CA LYS A 76 10.63 -25.76 13.83
C LYS A 76 9.23 -26.34 14.02
N LYS A 77 8.72 -26.38 15.26
CA LYS A 77 7.37 -26.91 15.56
C LYS A 77 6.27 -26.04 14.95
N VAL A 78 6.44 -24.72 14.95
CA VAL A 78 5.43 -23.80 14.38
C VAL A 78 5.62 -23.56 12.88
N TRP A 79 6.83 -23.76 12.34
CA TRP A 79 7.16 -23.50 10.94
C TRP A 79 6.25 -24.20 9.93
N LYS A 80 5.97 -25.50 10.13
CA LYS A 80 5.11 -26.25 9.20
C LYS A 80 3.72 -25.62 9.12
N LYS A 81 3.15 -25.21 10.26
CA LYS A 81 1.86 -24.53 10.31
C LYS A 81 1.93 -23.15 9.66
N ALA A 82 3.00 -22.39 9.89
CA ALA A 82 3.18 -21.07 9.30
C ALA A 82 3.24 -21.13 7.75
N VAL A 83 4.02 -22.07 7.19
CA VAL A 83 4.19 -22.21 5.73
C VAL A 83 2.94 -22.72 5.02
N ILE A 84 2.21 -23.67 5.63
CA ILE A 84 0.97 -24.21 5.03
C ILE A 84 -0.07 -23.10 4.90
N ALA A 85 -0.27 -22.31 5.96
CA ALA A 85 -1.24 -21.22 5.94
C ALA A 85 -0.91 -20.12 4.92
N VAL A 86 0.38 -19.83 4.68
CA VAL A 86 0.77 -18.87 3.64
C VAL A 86 0.40 -19.38 2.25
N ARG A 87 0.60 -20.68 1.97
CA ARG A 87 0.21 -21.28 0.68
C ARG A 87 -1.29 -21.32 0.45
N GLU A 88 -2.06 -21.57 1.52
CA GLU A 88 -3.53 -21.53 1.47
C GLU A 88 -4.05 -20.12 1.19
N ALA A 89 -3.43 -19.09 1.78
CA ALA A 89 -3.75 -17.69 1.49
C ALA A 89 -3.38 -17.27 0.07
N GLU A 90 -2.33 -17.85 -0.52
CA GLU A 90 -1.89 -17.61 -1.90
C GLU A 90 -2.73 -18.38 -2.95
N GLY A 91 -3.80 -19.07 -2.55
CA GLY A 91 -4.70 -19.78 -3.47
C GLY A 91 -4.09 -21.02 -4.14
N ASN A 92 -2.91 -21.46 -3.71
CA ASN A 92 -2.18 -22.56 -4.34
C ASN A 92 -2.40 -23.86 -3.54
N THR A 93 -3.56 -24.47 -3.72
CA THR A 93 -3.89 -25.75 -3.09
C THR A 93 -3.17 -26.90 -3.80
N PRO A 94 -2.42 -27.76 -3.09
CA PRO A 94 -1.92 -28.98 -3.68
C PRO A 94 -3.10 -29.94 -3.93
N ILE A 95 -3.33 -30.26 -5.20
CA ILE A 95 -4.21 -31.35 -5.63
C ILE A 95 -3.81 -32.60 -4.85
N SER A 96 -4.67 -33.01 -3.93
CA SER A 96 -4.50 -34.21 -3.13
C SER A 96 -4.57 -35.42 -4.07
N LYS A 97 -3.43 -36.03 -4.38
CA LYS A 97 -3.38 -37.32 -5.08
C LYS A 97 -4.08 -38.37 -4.21
N LYS A 98 -5.34 -38.69 -4.54
CA LYS A 98 -6.00 -39.91 -4.07
C LYS A 98 -5.19 -41.11 -4.60
N LYS A 99 -4.72 -41.94 -3.67
CA LYS A 99 -4.25 -43.29 -3.92
C LYS A 99 -5.49 -44.15 -4.16
N ASP A 100 -5.81 -44.40 -5.42
CA ASP A 100 -6.79 -45.44 -5.75
C ASP A 100 -6.08 -46.76 -5.97
N ALA A 101 -6.63 -47.77 -5.29
CA ALA A 101 -6.16 -49.12 -5.22
C ALA A 101 -6.54 -49.89 -6.50
N LYS A 102 -5.54 -50.58 -7.02
CA LYS A 102 -5.55 -51.77 -7.87
C LYS A 102 -6.84 -52.61 -7.77
N LYS A 103 -7.54 -52.81 -8.91
CA LYS A 103 -8.30 -54.04 -9.18
C LYS A 103 -8.27 -54.37 -10.67
N GLU A 104 -7.80 -55.58 -10.96
CA GLU A 104 -7.81 -56.25 -12.26
C GLU A 104 -9.24 -56.54 -12.74
N GLY A 105 -9.45 -56.58 -14.06
CA GLY A 105 -10.69 -57.04 -14.68
C GLY A 105 -10.64 -56.92 -16.20
N LYS A 106 -10.86 -58.04 -16.88
CA LYS A 106 -10.50 -58.40 -18.25
C LYS A 106 -11.73 -58.40 -19.18
N GLU A 107 -11.50 -58.10 -20.45
CA GLU A 107 -12.18 -58.54 -21.69
C GLU A 107 -13.59 -58.03 -22.12
N ASP A 108 -13.57 -57.53 -23.36
CA ASP A 108 -14.40 -57.84 -24.55
C ASP A 108 -15.77 -57.19 -24.87
N GLU A 109 -15.79 -56.73 -26.13
CA GLU A 109 -16.86 -56.71 -27.14
C GLU A 109 -17.92 -55.58 -27.20
N LYS A 110 -17.86 -54.87 -28.35
CA LYS A 110 -18.92 -54.78 -29.39
C LYS A 110 -19.80 -53.50 -29.49
N THR A 111 -19.59 -52.81 -30.62
CA THR A 111 -20.45 -51.95 -31.47
C THR A 111 -21.79 -51.45 -30.94
N THR A 112 -22.10 -50.15 -31.12
CA THR A 112 -22.99 -49.67 -32.20
C THR A 112 -22.88 -48.15 -32.38
N GLU A 113 -22.97 -47.73 -33.63
CA GLU A 113 -23.13 -46.36 -34.13
C GLU A 113 -24.53 -45.85 -33.73
N ASP A 114 -24.64 -44.60 -33.30
CA ASP A 114 -25.81 -43.75 -33.51
C ASP A 114 -25.37 -42.29 -33.39
N ASP A 115 -25.49 -41.58 -34.51
CA ASP A 115 -25.29 -40.15 -34.68
C ASP A 115 -26.46 -39.39 -34.04
N GLU A 116 -26.21 -38.68 -32.93
CA GLU A 116 -27.07 -37.59 -32.47
C GLU A 116 -26.23 -36.31 -32.41
N GLU A 117 -26.62 -35.34 -33.24
CA GLU A 117 -26.07 -33.97 -33.27
C GLU A 117 -26.41 -33.26 -31.94
N GLU A 118 -25.49 -33.31 -30.98
CA GLU A 118 -25.56 -32.45 -29.79
C GLU A 118 -25.14 -31.02 -30.15
N GLU A 119 -26.11 -30.10 -30.15
CA GLU A 119 -25.86 -28.66 -30.11
C GLU A 119 -25.03 -28.31 -28.86
N GLU A 120 -23.73 -28.07 -29.05
CA GLU A 120 -22.85 -27.48 -28.03
C GLU A 120 -23.34 -26.06 -27.68
N LYS A 121 -24.25 -25.98 -26.70
CA LYS A 121 -24.50 -24.73 -25.98
C LYS A 121 -23.22 -24.38 -25.21
N ASN A 122 -22.51 -23.38 -25.73
CA ASN A 122 -21.47 -22.65 -25.02
C ASN A 122 -22.06 -21.95 -23.79
N GLU A 123 -22.33 -22.71 -22.74
CA GLU A 123 -22.62 -22.19 -21.43
C GLU A 123 -21.32 -21.62 -20.88
N SER A 124 -21.22 -20.28 -20.86
CA SER A 124 -20.04 -19.63 -20.32
C SER A 124 -19.82 -20.12 -18.87
N PRO A 125 -18.58 -20.36 -18.43
CA PRO A 125 -18.27 -20.81 -17.06
C PRO A 125 -18.81 -19.90 -15.94
N ASN A 126 -19.30 -18.71 -16.30
CA ASN A 126 -19.84 -17.72 -15.38
C ASN A 126 -21.37 -17.81 -15.19
N ALA A 127 -22.09 -18.61 -16.00
CA ALA A 127 -23.53 -18.76 -15.89
C ALA A 127 -23.96 -19.41 -14.55
N ASP A 128 -23.15 -20.35 -14.06
CA ASP A 128 -23.37 -20.99 -12.76
C ASP A 128 -23.13 -20.03 -11.59
N LEU A 129 -22.18 -19.09 -11.72
CA LEU A 129 -21.92 -18.11 -10.69
C LEU A 129 -23.09 -17.13 -10.50
N ALA A 130 -23.74 -16.73 -11.59
CA ALA A 130 -24.91 -15.86 -11.54
C ALA A 130 -26.09 -16.53 -10.80
N LYS A 131 -26.38 -17.80 -11.12
CA LYS A 131 -27.39 -18.60 -10.38
C LYS A 131 -27.02 -18.82 -8.92
N LEU A 132 -25.72 -18.96 -8.61
CA LEU A 132 -25.26 -19.17 -7.24
C LEU A 132 -25.34 -17.92 -6.35
N LEU A 133 -25.36 -16.74 -6.98
CA LEU A 133 -25.45 -15.41 -6.35
C LEU A 133 -26.90 -14.88 -6.30
N GLU A 134 -27.80 -15.42 -7.11
CA GLU A 134 -29.21 -15.06 -7.10
C GLU A 134 -29.87 -15.40 -5.75
N GLY A 135 -30.41 -14.40 -5.07
CA GLY A 135 -31.03 -14.53 -3.75
C GLY A 135 -30.07 -14.49 -2.55
N LYS A 136 -28.74 -14.36 -2.76
CA LYS A 136 -27.80 -14.10 -1.67
C LYS A 136 -27.49 -12.60 -1.59
N THR A 137 -27.77 -11.99 -0.45
CA THR A 137 -27.28 -10.64 -0.15
C THR A 137 -25.75 -10.69 -0.10
N PRO A 138 -25.03 -9.86 -0.86
CA PRO A 138 -23.57 -9.85 -0.83
C PRO A 138 -23.09 -9.57 0.60
N GLN A 139 -22.41 -10.55 1.20
CA GLN A 139 -21.76 -10.39 2.48
C GLN A 139 -20.39 -9.75 2.22
N VAL A 140 -20.25 -8.49 2.64
CA VAL A 140 -18.96 -7.79 2.63
C VAL A 140 -18.17 -8.31 3.83
N PHE A 141 -17.16 -9.13 3.58
CA PHE A 141 -16.19 -9.49 4.60
C PHE A 141 -15.13 -8.39 4.68
N THR A 142 -15.15 -7.61 5.76
CA THR A 142 -14.01 -6.74 6.08
C THR A 142 -12.88 -7.63 6.58
N VAL A 143 -11.85 -7.80 5.76
CA VAL A 143 -10.59 -8.43 6.19
C VAL A 143 -9.93 -7.50 7.20
N GLY A 144 -10.17 -7.70 8.50
CA GLY A 144 -9.64 -6.77 9.48
C GLY A 144 -9.79 -7.08 10.97
N ASP A 145 -10.46 -8.15 11.42
CA ASP A 145 -10.84 -8.23 12.84
C ASP A 145 -10.58 -9.57 13.57
N ALA A 146 -9.73 -10.46 13.03
CA ALA A 146 -9.55 -11.80 13.61
C ALA A 146 -8.10 -12.19 13.99
N SER A 147 -7.23 -11.24 14.35
CA SER A 147 -5.97 -11.57 15.06
C SER A 147 -5.65 -10.50 16.09
N GLN A 148 -6.08 -10.75 17.33
CA GLN A 148 -5.98 -9.79 18.44
C GLN A 148 -4.69 -9.90 19.26
N VAL A 149 -3.69 -10.68 18.85
CA VAL A 149 -2.55 -10.96 19.76
C VAL A 149 -1.33 -10.06 19.50
N TYR A 150 -0.97 -9.68 18.27
CA TYR A 150 0.10 -8.68 18.02
C TYR A 150 -0.04 -7.89 16.68
N PRO A 151 -1.15 -7.15 16.45
CA PRO A 151 -1.28 -6.31 15.25
C PRO A 151 -0.20 -5.21 15.19
N GLU A 152 0.15 -4.64 16.34
CA GLU A 152 1.11 -3.54 16.45
C GLU A 152 2.53 -3.96 16.04
N LEU A 153 3.03 -5.11 16.52
CA LEU A 153 4.40 -5.53 16.25
C LEU A 153 4.60 -5.94 14.78
N ALA A 154 3.62 -6.64 14.19
CA ALA A 154 3.64 -7.00 12.78
C ALA A 154 3.51 -5.76 11.87
N LYS A 155 2.64 -4.81 12.23
CA LYS A 155 2.54 -3.50 11.55
C LYS A 155 3.83 -2.70 11.69
N HIS A 156 4.46 -2.69 12.87
CA HIS A 156 5.70 -1.96 13.12
C HIS A 156 6.86 -2.57 12.32
N TYR A 157 6.99 -3.90 12.27
CA TYR A 157 8.03 -4.56 11.48
C TYR A 157 7.85 -4.32 9.97
N THR A 158 6.63 -4.44 9.45
CA THR A 158 6.35 -4.15 8.04
C THR A 158 6.57 -2.68 7.70
N SER A 159 6.11 -1.76 8.55
CA SER A 159 6.34 -0.32 8.39
C SER A 159 7.83 0.03 8.47
N SER A 160 8.58 -0.60 9.38
CA SER A 160 10.04 -0.43 9.51
C SER A 160 10.78 -0.92 8.27
N LEU A 161 10.40 -2.07 7.71
CA LEU A 161 11.00 -2.58 6.47
C LEU A 161 10.68 -1.67 5.28
N MET A 162 9.43 -1.21 5.15
CA MET A 162 9.06 -0.24 4.12
C MET A 162 9.85 1.06 4.30
N ALA A 163 9.94 1.60 5.52
CA ALA A 163 10.70 2.82 5.80
C ALA A 163 12.19 2.66 5.47
N LYS A 164 12.80 1.49 5.73
CA LYS A 164 14.20 1.22 5.35
C LYS A 164 14.40 1.12 3.85
N GLU A 165 13.49 0.45 3.14
CA GLU A 165 13.56 0.32 1.68
C GLU A 165 13.33 1.69 1.02
N ILE A 166 12.36 2.47 1.52
CA ILE A 166 12.11 3.86 1.13
C ILE A 166 13.36 4.70 1.40
N ALA A 167 13.95 4.66 2.60
CA ALA A 167 15.16 5.43 2.91
C ALA A 167 16.36 5.08 2.02
N LYS A 168 16.49 3.82 1.62
CA LYS A 168 17.54 3.38 0.67
C LYS A 168 17.27 3.92 -0.73
N ILE A 169 16.01 3.86 -1.17
CA ILE A 169 15.58 4.46 -2.43
C ILE A 169 15.79 5.97 -2.38
N ASP A 170 15.41 6.65 -1.30
CA ASP A 170 15.61 8.07 -1.08
C ASP A 170 17.09 8.42 -1.08
N GLN A 171 17.97 7.58 -0.53
CA GLN A 171 19.41 7.81 -0.59
C GLN A 171 19.97 7.68 -2.01
N GLU A 172 19.47 6.71 -2.80
CA GLU A 172 19.81 6.57 -4.22
C GLU A 172 19.25 7.73 -5.05
N MET A 173 18.03 8.19 -4.74
CA MET A 173 17.32 9.27 -5.42
C MET A 173 17.67 10.66 -4.89
N ALA A 174 18.35 10.80 -3.74
CA ALA A 174 18.77 12.09 -3.17
C ALA A 174 19.72 12.87 -4.09
N LYS A 175 20.42 12.16 -4.98
CA LYS A 175 21.23 12.79 -6.03
C LYS A 175 20.37 13.49 -7.08
N ASP A 176 19.14 13.01 -7.28
CA ASP A 176 18.15 13.53 -8.23
C ASP A 176 16.98 14.25 -7.53
N ALA A 177 16.95 14.31 -6.20
CA ALA A 177 15.86 14.88 -5.39
C ALA A 177 15.63 16.37 -5.65
N LYS A 178 16.59 17.06 -6.26
CA LYS A 178 16.39 18.44 -6.71
C LYS A 178 15.39 18.54 -7.86
N THR A 179 15.21 17.48 -8.64
CA THR A 179 14.44 17.53 -9.91
C THR A 179 13.11 16.78 -9.82
N TYR A 180 12.99 15.81 -8.91
CA TYR A 180 11.82 14.92 -8.84
C TYR A 180 11.05 15.04 -7.52
N VAL A 181 9.72 14.92 -7.62
CA VAL A 181 8.81 14.71 -6.49
C VAL A 181 8.42 13.24 -6.46
N HIS A 182 8.56 12.59 -5.31
CA HIS A 182 8.27 11.16 -5.14
C HIS A 182 6.92 10.96 -4.46
N VAL A 183 6.05 10.15 -5.08
CA VAL A 183 4.70 9.90 -4.61
C VAL A 183 4.47 8.40 -4.57
N SER A 184 3.97 7.86 -3.46
CA SER A 184 3.57 6.46 -3.41
C SER A 184 2.38 6.20 -4.34
N LEU A 185 2.39 5.07 -5.04
CA LEU A 185 1.22 4.59 -5.75
C LEU A 185 0.15 4.09 -4.77
N ASP A 186 -1.09 4.00 -5.24
CA ASP A 186 -2.25 3.47 -4.50
C ASP A 186 -2.58 4.19 -3.19
N VAL A 187 -2.24 5.48 -3.10
CA VAL A 187 -2.64 6.30 -1.95
C VAL A 187 -4.15 6.57 -2.04
N PRO A 188 -4.93 6.28 -0.97
CA PRO A 188 -6.38 6.48 -1.00
C PRO A 188 -6.75 7.97 -1.11
N ALA A 189 -7.95 8.23 -1.61
CA ALA A 189 -8.44 9.58 -1.85
C ALA A 189 -8.59 10.41 -0.57
N ASN A 190 -8.81 9.80 0.60
CA ASN A 190 -8.73 10.51 1.87
C ASN A 190 -8.00 9.70 2.95
N LYS A 191 -7.06 10.37 3.63
CA LYS A 191 -6.20 9.80 4.68
C LYS A 191 -6.77 9.95 6.10
N THR A 192 -7.85 10.70 6.29
CA THR A 192 -8.42 11.03 7.61
C THR A 192 -9.06 9.82 8.31
N GLY A 193 -9.39 8.76 7.56
CA GLY A 193 -10.11 7.60 8.10
C GLY A 193 -11.56 7.89 8.53
N GLN A 194 -12.05 9.13 8.38
CA GLN A 194 -13.37 9.54 8.86
C GLN A 194 -14.53 9.15 7.93
N ALA A 195 -14.24 8.77 6.68
CA ALA A 195 -15.24 8.32 5.73
C ALA A 195 -15.24 6.78 5.67
N PRO A 196 -16.16 6.09 6.37
CA PRO A 196 -16.17 4.62 6.46
C PRO A 196 -16.41 3.92 5.12
N ASN A 197 -16.96 4.64 4.13
CA ASN A 197 -17.29 4.13 2.80
C ASN A 197 -16.38 4.74 1.71
N GLN A 198 -15.08 4.91 2.00
CA GLN A 198 -14.16 5.12 0.90
C GLN A 198 -14.11 3.83 0.09
N GLY A 199 -14.64 3.88 -1.14
CA GLY A 199 -14.32 2.86 -2.12
C GLY A 199 -12.81 2.80 -2.21
N LEU A 200 -12.22 1.73 -1.66
CA LEU A 200 -10.82 1.43 -1.88
C LEU A 200 -10.76 0.95 -3.32
N ILE A 201 -10.62 1.89 -4.24
CA ILE A 201 -10.59 1.51 -5.63
C ILE A 201 -9.20 0.97 -5.88
N ASN A 202 -9.07 -0.35 -5.72
CA ASN A 202 -7.85 -1.06 -6.01
C ASN A 202 -7.70 -1.12 -7.52
N PHE A 203 -6.95 -0.17 -8.07
CA PHE A 203 -6.86 0.03 -9.52
C PHE A 203 -5.78 -0.82 -10.19
N GLN A 204 -5.00 -1.60 -9.42
CA GLN A 204 -3.89 -2.34 -9.97
C GLN A 204 -4.19 -3.82 -10.15
N ASP A 205 -4.23 -4.21 -11.42
CA ASP A 205 -3.70 -5.49 -11.82
C ASP A 205 -2.16 -5.36 -11.76
N SER A 206 -1.57 -5.74 -10.62
CA SER A 206 -0.10 -5.66 -10.38
C SER A 206 0.74 -6.42 -11.43
N SER A 207 0.09 -7.17 -12.31
CA SER A 207 0.67 -7.76 -13.51
C SER A 207 1.20 -6.71 -14.50
N ALA A 208 0.55 -5.55 -14.63
CA ALA A 208 0.94 -4.49 -15.57
C ALA A 208 2.21 -3.74 -15.14
N LEU A 209 2.54 -3.71 -13.85
CA LEU A 209 3.77 -3.11 -13.36
C LEU A 209 5.02 -3.97 -13.66
N LYS A 210 4.86 -5.28 -13.90
CA LYS A 210 5.99 -6.20 -14.16
C LYS A 210 6.65 -5.95 -15.51
N SER A 211 6.00 -5.27 -16.45
CA SER A 211 6.57 -4.92 -17.75
C SER A 211 7.44 -3.67 -17.73
N TYR A 212 7.43 -2.88 -16.65
CA TYR A 212 8.32 -1.72 -16.51
C TYR A 212 9.74 -2.23 -16.24
N LYS A 213 10.51 -2.47 -17.30
CA LYS A 213 11.93 -2.81 -17.20
C LYS A 213 12.67 -1.62 -16.59
N LYS A 214 13.45 -1.87 -15.54
CA LYS A 214 14.41 -0.93 -14.95
C LYS A 214 15.33 -0.38 -16.05
N ARG A 215 15.06 0.81 -16.58
CA ARG A 215 15.84 1.44 -17.64
C ARG A 215 15.86 2.95 -17.44
N GLY A 216 17.05 3.48 -17.19
CA GLY A 216 17.29 4.90 -16.93
C GLY A 216 17.76 5.63 -18.18
N GLY A 217 16.83 5.94 -19.09
CA GLY A 217 17.08 6.85 -20.20
C GLY A 217 15.95 7.88 -20.34
N GLU A 218 16.26 9.12 -20.76
CA GLU A 218 15.27 10.20 -20.95
C GLU A 218 14.10 9.83 -21.88
N ASN A 219 14.29 8.85 -22.76
CA ASN A 219 13.26 8.38 -23.70
C ASN A 219 12.20 7.47 -23.08
N GLU A 220 12.24 7.20 -21.78
CA GLU A 220 11.34 6.25 -21.09
C GLU A 220 10.47 6.93 -20.02
N LEU A 221 10.40 8.27 -20.04
CA LEU A 221 9.50 9.02 -19.17
C LEU A 221 8.05 8.86 -19.65
N GLU A 222 7.18 8.42 -18.74
CA GLU A 222 5.74 8.35 -18.92
C GLU A 222 5.14 9.75 -18.72
N ILE A 223 4.11 10.09 -19.50
CA ILE A 223 3.36 11.33 -19.27
C ILE A 223 2.22 11.05 -18.29
N VAL A 224 2.24 11.73 -17.15
CA VAL A 224 1.14 11.72 -16.17
C VAL A 224 0.40 13.05 -16.19
N LYS A 225 -0.91 12.97 -16.01
CA LYS A 225 -1.79 14.11 -15.80
C LYS A 225 -2.03 14.28 -14.31
N ILE A 226 -1.75 15.48 -13.81
CA ILE A 226 -2.05 15.87 -12.43
C ILE A 226 -3.19 16.89 -12.48
N GLN A 227 -4.25 16.62 -11.73
CA GLN A 227 -5.44 17.45 -11.64
C GLN A 227 -5.61 17.96 -10.22
N LYS A 228 -5.60 19.28 -10.09
CA LYS A 228 -5.89 20.02 -8.86
C LYS A 228 -7.37 20.40 -8.86
N ALA A 229 -8.06 20.20 -7.75
CA ALA A 229 -9.47 20.61 -7.64
C ALA A 229 -9.59 22.14 -7.69
N ALA A 230 -10.69 22.64 -8.26
CA ALA A 230 -11.01 24.05 -8.16
C ALA A 230 -11.41 24.38 -6.71
N PRO A 231 -11.09 25.58 -6.20
CA PRO A 231 -11.63 26.04 -4.94
C PRO A 231 -13.16 26.10 -5.03
N LEU A 232 -13.86 25.70 -3.95
CA LEU A 232 -15.33 25.68 -3.93
C LEU A 232 -15.94 27.10 -3.93
N SER A 233 -15.17 28.08 -3.50
CA SER A 233 -15.52 29.50 -3.48
C SER A 233 -14.25 30.34 -3.64
N GLU A 234 -14.36 31.62 -3.99
CA GLU A 234 -13.21 32.52 -4.06
C GLU A 234 -12.48 32.67 -2.71
N THR A 235 -13.19 32.40 -1.61
CA THR A 235 -12.66 32.40 -0.24
C THR A 235 -12.14 31.04 0.23
N ASP A 236 -12.28 29.98 -0.57
CA ASP A 236 -11.82 28.64 -0.21
C ASP A 236 -10.31 28.53 -0.39
N THR A 237 -9.58 28.63 0.73
CA THR A 237 -8.14 28.43 0.80
C THR A 237 -7.76 26.97 1.11
N THR A 238 -8.72 26.06 1.13
CA THR A 238 -8.49 24.65 1.48
C THR A 238 -7.65 23.98 0.40
N GLN A 239 -6.57 23.34 0.80
CA GLN A 239 -5.80 22.49 -0.10
C GLN A 239 -6.51 21.14 -0.24
N HIS A 240 -6.87 20.79 -1.46
CA HIS A 240 -7.55 19.53 -1.79
C HIS A 240 -6.55 18.54 -2.41
N PRO A 241 -6.63 17.22 -2.14
CA PRO A 241 -5.75 16.24 -2.76
C PRO A 241 -5.76 16.34 -4.30
N MET A 242 -4.58 16.24 -4.91
CA MET A 242 -4.43 16.24 -6.36
C MET A 242 -4.52 14.80 -6.90
N LEU A 243 -5.30 14.61 -7.96
CA LEU A 243 -5.42 13.32 -8.64
C LEU A 243 -4.33 13.18 -9.70
N VAL A 244 -3.54 12.11 -9.64
CA VAL A 244 -2.48 11.79 -10.60
C VAL A 244 -2.88 10.54 -11.38
N TYR A 245 -2.72 10.55 -12.70
CA TYR A 245 -2.94 9.36 -13.51
C TYR A 245 -2.25 9.42 -14.88
N ASN A 246 -1.98 8.28 -15.54
CA ASN A 246 -1.49 8.21 -16.93
C ASN A 246 -2.62 7.86 -17.93
N HIS A 247 -2.31 7.87 -19.24
CA HIS A 247 -3.31 7.68 -20.30
C HIS A 247 -4.09 6.36 -20.16
N GLY A 248 -3.37 5.25 -19.99
CA GLY A 248 -3.96 3.93 -19.81
C GLY A 248 -4.59 3.70 -18.44
N ARG A 249 -4.55 4.69 -17.53
CA ARG A 249 -4.98 4.58 -16.12
C ARG A 249 -4.29 3.44 -15.34
N SER A 250 -3.18 2.92 -15.85
CA SER A 250 -2.33 1.93 -15.18
C SER A 250 -1.57 2.53 -14.00
N ILE A 251 -1.35 3.84 -14.02
CA ILE A 251 -0.83 4.65 -12.93
C ILE A 251 -1.98 5.54 -12.47
N LYS A 252 -2.34 5.44 -11.20
CA LYS A 252 -3.32 6.34 -10.57
C LYS A 252 -3.04 6.45 -9.07
N THR A 253 -2.94 7.67 -8.55
CA THR A 253 -2.72 7.92 -7.11
C THR A 253 -3.23 9.31 -6.72
N PHE A 254 -3.18 9.63 -5.43
CA PHE A 254 -3.49 10.95 -4.90
C PHE A 254 -2.27 11.56 -4.18
N ILE A 255 -2.01 12.84 -4.46
CA ILE A 255 -1.02 13.64 -3.71
C ILE A 255 -1.81 14.46 -2.70
N HIS A 256 -1.55 14.21 -1.42
CA HIS A 256 -2.21 14.93 -0.33
C HIS A 256 -1.37 16.13 0.08
N PRO A 257 -2.00 17.25 0.48
CA PRO A 257 -1.27 18.30 1.17
C PRO A 257 -0.68 17.71 2.45
N GLU A 258 0.61 17.94 2.66
CA GLU A 258 1.26 17.58 3.91
C GLU A 258 0.87 18.64 4.94
N PRO A 259 0.55 18.27 6.20
CA PRO A 259 0.45 19.26 7.24
C PRO A 259 1.79 20.00 7.26
N VAL A 260 1.76 21.33 7.12
CA VAL A 260 2.94 22.13 7.43
C VAL A 260 3.21 21.80 8.88
N ASP A 261 4.34 21.18 9.19
CA ASP A 261 4.73 20.93 10.57
C ASP A 261 4.84 22.31 11.24
N VAL A 262 3.77 22.74 11.91
CA VAL A 262 3.71 24.00 12.67
C VAL A 262 4.50 23.84 13.97
N ASP A 263 5.40 22.86 14.04
CA ASP A 263 6.45 22.75 15.03
C ASP A 263 7.52 23.83 14.77
N GLY A 264 7.11 25.11 14.83
CA GLY A 264 7.14 25.81 16.10
C GLY A 264 8.48 25.86 16.84
N GLY A 265 9.59 25.53 16.19
CA GLY A 265 10.87 26.05 16.62
C GLY A 265 10.85 27.57 16.36
N GLU A 266 10.51 28.36 17.38
CA GLU A 266 10.88 29.78 17.51
C GLU A 266 12.41 29.92 17.55
N GLY A 267 13.10 29.37 16.56
CA GLY A 267 14.51 29.59 16.32
C GLY A 267 14.62 30.82 15.45
N ASP A 268 14.88 31.97 16.08
CA ASP A 268 15.42 33.18 15.47
C ASP A 268 16.49 32.80 14.43
N ASN A 269 16.09 32.71 13.17
CA ASN A 269 16.99 32.52 12.05
C ASN A 269 16.69 33.64 11.05
N ASP A 270 17.19 34.82 11.38
CA ASP A 270 17.23 36.03 10.54
C ASP A 270 18.08 35.88 9.26
N ASN A 271 18.41 34.66 8.84
CA ASN A 271 19.05 34.40 7.55
C ASN A 271 17.98 34.19 6.47
N VAL A 272 17.46 35.31 5.98
CA VAL A 272 16.30 35.42 5.07
C VAL A 272 16.60 35.09 3.61
N ASP A 273 17.85 34.82 3.19
CA ASP A 273 18.19 34.97 1.76
C ASP A 273 18.19 33.69 0.88
N ASP A 274 17.99 32.47 1.40
CA ASP A 274 18.07 31.24 0.57
C ASP A 274 16.87 30.26 0.74
N ASN A 275 15.67 30.77 1.02
CA ASN A 275 14.49 29.95 1.39
C ASN A 275 13.72 29.30 0.21
N HIS A 276 14.25 29.27 -1.01
CA HIS A 276 13.49 28.78 -2.18
C HIS A 276 13.28 27.25 -2.21
N ASP A 277 13.96 26.47 -1.35
CA ASP A 277 13.98 24.99 -1.43
C ASP A 277 13.08 24.27 -0.40
N LYS A 278 12.34 25.00 0.46
CA LYS A 278 11.55 24.40 1.55
C LYS A 278 10.09 24.05 1.19
N LEU A 279 9.65 24.28 -0.03
CA LEU A 279 8.29 23.90 -0.43
C LEU A 279 8.16 22.37 -0.38
N ASN A 280 7.09 21.87 0.24
CA ASN A 280 6.80 20.44 0.22
C ASN A 280 6.46 19.98 -1.21
N SER A 281 6.45 18.65 -1.40
CA SER A 281 6.17 18.01 -2.69
C SER A 281 4.84 18.45 -3.31
N TYR A 282 3.81 18.63 -2.47
CA TYR A 282 2.48 19.06 -2.92
C TYR A 282 2.52 20.50 -3.44
N ASP A 283 3.11 21.43 -2.69
CA ASP A 283 3.14 22.85 -3.03
C ASP A 283 3.98 23.13 -4.28
N LYS A 284 5.08 22.38 -4.48
CA LYS A 284 5.90 22.45 -5.71
C LYS A 284 5.05 22.16 -6.95
N LEU A 285 4.28 21.07 -6.93
CA LEU A 285 3.43 20.66 -8.04
C LEU A 285 2.21 21.58 -8.21
N ALA A 286 1.56 21.96 -7.10
CA ALA A 286 0.43 22.88 -7.11
C ALA A 286 0.83 24.24 -7.72
N LYS A 287 1.99 24.79 -7.33
CA LYS A 287 2.54 26.03 -7.89
C LYS A 287 2.79 25.91 -9.40
N MET A 288 3.36 24.79 -9.86
CA MET A 288 3.56 24.54 -11.29
C MET A 288 2.23 24.49 -12.07
N ILE A 289 1.21 23.85 -11.51
CA ILE A 289 -0.13 23.78 -12.11
C ILE A 289 -0.80 25.16 -12.12
N ASP A 290 -0.65 25.95 -11.07
CA ASP A 290 -1.23 27.29 -11.00
C ASP A 290 -0.57 28.26 -11.98
N GLN A 291 0.75 28.12 -12.20
CA GLN A 291 1.51 29.00 -13.09
C GLN A 291 1.40 28.63 -14.57
N SER A 292 1.42 27.33 -14.87
CA SER A 292 1.58 26.82 -16.25
C SER A 292 0.53 25.76 -16.63
N GLY A 293 -0.40 25.45 -15.75
CA GLY A 293 -1.47 24.50 -16.02
C GLY A 293 -2.47 25.02 -17.05
N ILE A 294 -3.15 24.07 -17.69
CA ILE A 294 -4.25 24.33 -18.60
C ILE A 294 -5.52 24.28 -17.76
N GLY A 295 -6.21 25.41 -17.63
CA GLY A 295 -7.50 25.46 -16.95
C GLY A 295 -8.50 24.49 -17.57
N GLY A 296 -9.35 23.89 -16.75
CA GLY A 296 -10.57 23.24 -17.25
C GLY A 296 -11.44 24.26 -17.99
N ALA A 297 -12.29 23.80 -18.92
CA ALA A 297 -13.18 24.68 -19.66
C ALA A 297 -13.94 25.61 -18.68
N LEU A 298 -13.78 26.92 -18.86
CA LEU A 298 -14.49 27.96 -18.12
C LEU A 298 -16.00 27.70 -18.24
N GLY A 299 -16.64 27.31 -17.14
CA GLY A 299 -18.10 27.13 -17.11
C GLY A 299 -18.63 25.93 -16.31
N GLY A 300 -17.78 25.02 -15.83
CA GLY A 300 -18.29 23.90 -15.02
C GLY A 300 -17.24 23.23 -14.17
N SER A 301 -16.95 23.74 -12.97
CA SER A 301 -16.32 23.02 -11.83
C SER A 301 -15.00 22.27 -12.07
N GLY A 302 -14.42 22.33 -13.27
CA GLY A 302 -13.24 21.56 -13.65
C GLY A 302 -11.98 22.29 -13.21
N GLY A 303 -11.34 21.78 -12.14
CA GLY A 303 -10.09 22.35 -11.65
C GLY A 303 -8.94 22.33 -12.67
N SER A 304 -7.81 22.92 -12.28
CA SER A 304 -6.62 23.07 -13.13
C SER A 304 -5.89 21.73 -13.32
N LYS A 305 -5.32 21.52 -14.51
CA LYS A 305 -4.53 20.32 -14.82
C LYS A 305 -3.21 20.69 -15.49
N ALA A 306 -2.19 19.87 -15.29
CA ALA A 306 -0.97 19.92 -16.08
C ALA A 306 -0.45 18.50 -16.34
N TYR A 307 0.43 18.39 -17.33
CA TYR A 307 1.05 17.13 -17.72
C TYR A 307 2.52 17.17 -17.33
N PHE A 308 3.00 16.09 -16.73
CA PHE A 308 4.36 15.98 -16.22
C PHE A 308 5.01 14.72 -16.78
N TYR A 309 6.33 14.78 -16.93
CA TYR A 309 7.13 13.58 -17.14
C TYR A 309 7.31 12.87 -15.80
N ALA A 310 7.17 11.55 -15.80
CA ALA A 310 7.34 10.74 -14.61
C ALA A 310 7.90 9.36 -14.94
N PHE A 311 8.41 8.66 -13.94
CA PHE A 311 8.76 7.25 -14.04
C PHE A 311 8.32 6.51 -12.79
N VAL A 312 8.09 5.20 -12.92
CA VAL A 312 7.69 4.34 -11.81
C VAL A 312 8.87 3.48 -11.38
N THR A 313 9.19 3.54 -10.09
CA THR A 313 10.15 2.64 -9.43
C THR A 313 9.37 1.52 -8.73
N PRO A 314 9.39 0.28 -9.26
CA PRO A 314 8.69 -0.83 -8.64
C PRO A 314 9.40 -1.24 -7.34
N ILE A 315 8.64 -1.41 -6.25
CA ILE A 315 9.13 -1.93 -4.98
C ILE A 315 8.69 -3.37 -4.81
N LYS A 316 9.60 -4.23 -4.34
CA LYS A 316 9.24 -5.61 -4.03
C LYS A 316 8.27 -5.62 -2.84
N LYS A 317 7.04 -6.09 -3.06
CA LYS A 317 6.00 -6.28 -2.03
C LYS A 317 5.41 -5.00 -1.42
N ALA A 318 5.60 -3.85 -2.05
CA ALA A 318 4.95 -2.60 -1.68
C ALA A 318 4.44 -1.89 -2.93
N PRO A 319 3.52 -0.93 -2.82
CA PRO A 319 3.16 -0.06 -3.93
C PRO A 319 4.42 0.59 -4.51
N GLY A 320 4.48 0.71 -5.84
CA GLY A 320 5.58 1.41 -6.49
C GLY A 320 5.66 2.89 -6.09
N ILE A 321 6.80 3.53 -6.38
CA ILE A 321 6.97 4.97 -6.23
C ILE A 321 6.88 5.60 -7.61
N LEU A 322 6.05 6.63 -7.75
CA LEU A 322 5.99 7.51 -8.91
C LEU A 322 6.91 8.72 -8.67
N SER A 323 7.93 8.86 -9.48
CA SER A 323 8.84 10.02 -9.47
C SER A 323 8.45 10.98 -10.58
N ILE A 324 8.05 12.20 -10.21
CA ILE A 324 7.47 13.21 -11.10
C ILE A 324 8.50 14.34 -11.28
N ASP A 325 8.91 14.60 -12.51
CA ASP A 325 9.78 15.73 -12.85
C ASP A 325 8.97 17.03 -12.75
N TYR A 326 9.25 17.85 -11.75
CA TYR A 326 8.55 19.12 -11.54
C TYR A 326 9.27 20.32 -12.15
N THR A 327 10.41 20.10 -12.83
CA THR A 327 11.21 21.17 -13.44
C THR A 327 10.77 21.50 -14.86
N ARG A 328 10.10 20.55 -15.53
CA ARG A 328 9.57 20.72 -16.89
C ARG A 328 8.19 20.06 -17.03
N LEU A 329 7.26 20.77 -17.68
CA LEU A 329 5.98 20.21 -18.07
C LEU A 329 6.11 19.37 -19.34
N ALA A 330 5.35 18.29 -19.40
CA ALA A 330 5.12 17.55 -20.63
C ALA A 330 4.12 18.30 -21.54
N PRO A 331 4.16 18.08 -22.86
CA PRO A 331 3.18 18.65 -23.78
C PRO A 331 1.76 18.28 -23.38
N ALA A 332 0.82 19.20 -23.60
CA ALA A 332 -0.60 18.95 -23.42
C ALA A 332 -1.04 17.72 -24.22
N GLN A 333 -1.92 16.92 -23.64
CA GLN A 333 -2.42 15.70 -24.26
C GLN A 333 -3.95 15.71 -24.30
N GLU A 334 -4.56 15.03 -25.27
CA GLU A 334 -6.01 15.14 -25.56
C GLU A 334 -6.92 14.20 -24.73
N TRP A 335 -6.44 13.60 -23.63
CA TRP A 335 -7.13 12.54 -22.88
C TRP A 335 -7.65 12.91 -21.48
#